data_AF-A0A2S7Q1S7-F1
#
_entry.id   AF-A0A2S7Q1S7-F1
#
_cell.length_a   1.000
_cell.length_b   1.000
_cell.length_c   1.000
_cell.angle_alpha   90.00
_cell.angle_beta   90.00
_cell.angle_gamma   90.00
#
_symmetry.space_group_name_H-M   'P 1'
#
loop_
_entity.id
_entity.type
_entity.pdbx_description
1 polymer ?
#
loop_
_entity_poly.entity_id
_entity_poly.type
_entity_poly.pdbx_seq_one_letter_code
_entity_poly.pdbx_strand_id
1 'polypeptide(L)'
;MFLYRSISVDIDALEELTEDCPIYTLLRIVIQQFLGFPFYLIQNITASQGSLNLPQSKKFLGNSHFSPASTLFRPEEAHLILLSDLGIGLVLLGLWYASQIFGISTVSLLYLQPYLWVNHWIVAITYLHHTHPDVPKYEPEARTFLKGALATVDRNLGWAGKHMLHNIADYHYVVPDDENRKPEDRSMIYKSGPAPAPETFMRKKGWDKDM
;
A
#
# COMPACT_ATOMS: atom_id res chain seq x y z
N MET A 1 -51.26 0.39 12.68
CA MET A 1 -50.47 -0.50 11.81
C MET A 1 -49.67 0.41 10.87
N PHE A 2 -48.35 0.21 10.77
CA PHE A 2 -47.40 0.95 9.92
C PHE A 2 -47.07 2.39 10.37
N LEU A 3 -45.82 2.85 10.56
CA LEU A 3 -44.53 2.36 10.07
C LEU A 3 -43.42 2.54 11.12
N TYR A 4 -42.64 1.47 11.26
CA TYR A 4 -41.28 1.46 11.77
C TYR A 4 -40.44 2.39 10.88
N ARG A 5 -40.11 3.59 11.38
CA ARG A 5 -39.10 4.45 10.75
C ARG A 5 -37.77 3.73 10.96
N SER A 6 -37.41 2.90 9.99
CA SER A 6 -36.04 2.40 9.88
C SER A 6 -35.14 3.62 9.96
N ILE A 7 -34.35 3.71 11.02
CA ILE A 7 -33.25 4.65 11.09
C ILE A 7 -32.23 4.11 10.07
N SER A 8 -32.46 4.42 8.80
CA SER A 8 -31.44 4.28 7.77
C SER A 8 -30.41 5.35 8.07
N VAL A 9 -29.48 4.97 8.93
CA VAL A 9 -28.29 5.75 9.23
C VAL A 9 -27.59 6.03 7.90
N ASP A 10 -27.59 7.29 7.47
CA ASP A 10 -26.85 7.73 6.29
C ASP A 10 -25.36 7.73 6.65
N ILE A 11 -24.64 6.76 6.10
CA ILE A 11 -23.23 6.52 6.42
C ILE A 11 -22.36 7.65 5.89
N ASP A 12 -22.71 8.21 4.74
CA ASP A 12 -21.94 9.28 4.09
C ASP A 12 -22.08 10.57 4.90
N ALA A 13 -23.31 10.91 5.32
CA ALA A 13 -23.56 12.05 6.19
C ALA A 13 -22.90 11.90 7.57
N LEU A 14 -22.81 10.69 8.11
CA LEU A 14 -22.08 10.44 9.35
C LEU A 14 -20.57 10.52 9.18
N GLU A 15 -20.03 10.04 8.06
CA GLU A 15 -18.59 10.17 7.77
C GLU A 15 -18.22 11.65 7.68
N GLU A 16 -18.97 12.46 6.94
CA GLU A 16 -18.79 13.92 6.86
C GLU A 16 -18.88 14.59 8.24
N LEU A 17 -19.85 14.21 9.08
CA LEU A 17 -20.01 14.78 10.42
C LEU A 17 -18.93 14.33 11.42
N THR A 18 -18.27 13.20 11.17
CA THR A 18 -17.29 12.61 12.11
C THR A 18 -15.85 12.70 11.62
N GLU A 19 -15.60 13.17 10.40
CA GLU A 19 -14.27 13.21 9.79
C GLU A 19 -13.25 14.03 10.60
N ASP A 20 -13.69 15.13 11.20
CA ASP A 20 -12.88 16.02 12.04
C ASP A 20 -12.75 15.56 13.50
N CYS A 21 -13.44 14.47 13.88
CA CYS A 21 -13.42 13.98 15.26
C CYS A 21 -12.14 13.19 15.53
N PRO A 22 -11.21 13.66 16.41
CA PRO A 22 -9.90 13.01 16.56
C PRO A 22 -9.96 11.54 16.96
N ILE A 23 -10.97 11.15 17.75
CA ILE A 23 -11.16 9.76 18.16
C ILE A 23 -11.64 8.88 17.00
N TYR A 24 -12.49 9.41 16.12
CA TYR A 24 -12.94 8.71 14.92
C TYR A 24 -11.76 8.49 13.97
N THR A 25 -10.98 9.54 13.70
CA THR A 25 -9.77 9.45 12.87
C THR A 25 -8.77 8.45 13.44
N LEU A 26 -8.52 8.47 14.75
CA LEU A 26 -7.63 7.52 15.42
C LEU A 26 -8.12 6.08 15.28
N LEU A 27 -9.41 5.83 15.54
CA LEU A 27 -10.00 4.49 15.40
C LEU A 27 -9.93 4.00 13.95
N ARG A 28 -10.22 4.85 12.98
CA ARG A 28 -10.09 4.55 11.55
C ARG A 28 -8.66 4.15 11.20
N ILE A 29 -7.67 4.92 11.65
CA ILE A 29 -6.25 4.60 11.42
C ILE A 29 -5.90 3.26 12.07
N VAL A 30 -6.27 3.03 13.33
CA VAL A 30 -5.99 1.77 14.03
C VAL A 30 -6.58 0.59 13.25
N ILE A 31 -7.86 0.66 12.89
CA ILE A 31 -8.53 -0.40 12.10
C ILE A 31 -7.82 -0.61 10.76
N GLN A 32 -7.49 0.46 10.04
CA GLN A 32 -6.79 0.38 8.77
C GLN A 32 -5.40 -0.29 8.92
N GLN A 33 -4.64 0.04 9.96
CA GLN A 33 -3.29 -0.50 10.18
C GLN A 33 -3.29 -1.99 10.50
N PHE A 34 -4.30 -2.50 11.21
CA PHE A 34 -4.37 -3.93 11.58
C PHE A 34 -5.16 -4.78 10.58
N LEU A 35 -6.26 -4.24 10.05
CA LEU A 35 -7.22 -4.99 9.23
C LEU A 35 -7.19 -4.60 7.76
N GLY A 36 -6.63 -3.46 7.38
CA GLY A 36 -6.62 -2.97 6.00
C GLY A 36 -6.00 -3.97 5.04
N PHE A 37 -4.79 -4.46 5.32
CA PHE A 37 -4.12 -5.42 4.45
C PHE A 37 -4.81 -6.80 4.38
N PRO A 38 -5.20 -7.45 5.49
CA PRO A 38 -5.98 -8.69 5.43
C PRO A 38 -7.27 -8.56 4.61
N PHE A 39 -8.06 -7.51 4.84
CA PHE A 39 -9.29 -7.30 4.09
C PHE A 39 -9.05 -6.96 2.62
N TYR A 40 -7.94 -6.26 2.32
CA TYR A 40 -7.50 -6.06 0.94
C TYR A 40 -7.21 -7.40 0.25
N LEU A 41 -6.54 -8.35 0.91
CA LEU A 41 -6.30 -9.67 0.30
C LEU A 41 -7.60 -10.47 0.08
N ILE A 42 -8.54 -10.40 1.03
CA ILE A 42 -9.79 -11.19 1.00
C ILE A 42 -10.81 -10.63 -0.01
N GLN A 43 -10.88 -9.30 -0.17
CA GLN A 43 -11.96 -8.64 -0.92
C GLN A 43 -11.52 -7.49 -1.84
N ASN A 44 -10.25 -7.13 -1.85
CA ASN A 44 -9.69 -6.06 -2.68
C ASN A 44 -10.39 -4.70 -2.47
N ILE A 45 -10.72 -4.40 -1.20
CA ILE A 45 -11.59 -3.27 -0.80
C ILE A 45 -11.07 -1.87 -1.18
N THR A 46 -9.77 -1.68 -1.30
CA THR A 46 -9.13 -0.37 -1.56
C THR A 46 -8.60 -0.21 -2.98
N ALA A 47 -8.89 -1.15 -3.87
CA ALA A 47 -8.37 -1.10 -5.23
C ALA A 47 -9.12 -0.12 -6.13
N SER A 48 -8.42 0.38 -7.15
CA SER A 48 -9.01 1.24 -8.18
C SER A 48 -10.02 0.47 -9.03
N GLN A 49 -11.11 1.12 -9.47
CA GLN A 49 -12.17 0.51 -10.29
C GLN A 49 -11.66 -0.10 -11.62
N GLY A 50 -10.49 0.32 -12.10
CA GLY A 50 -9.84 -0.21 -13.30
C GLY A 50 -8.70 -1.22 -13.05
N SER A 51 -8.49 -1.68 -11.82
CA SER A 51 -7.37 -2.59 -11.50
C SER A 51 -7.70 -4.07 -11.70
N LEU A 52 -8.94 -4.41 -12.05
CA LEU A 52 -9.40 -5.79 -12.18
C LEU A 52 -9.30 -6.26 -13.63
N ASN A 53 -9.07 -7.56 -13.83
CA ASN A 53 -9.14 -8.18 -15.15
C ASN A 53 -10.60 -8.33 -15.61
N LEU A 54 -11.51 -8.61 -14.69
CA LEU A 54 -12.94 -8.78 -14.93
C LEU A 54 -13.77 -7.74 -14.15
N PRO A 55 -15.03 -7.48 -14.54
CA PRO A 55 -15.92 -6.61 -13.79
C PRO A 55 -16.02 -7.03 -12.32
N GLN A 56 -16.03 -6.04 -11.42
CA GLN A 56 -16.03 -6.28 -9.98
C GLN A 56 -17.19 -7.19 -9.55
N SER A 57 -16.85 -8.25 -8.83
CA SER A 57 -17.82 -9.21 -8.33
C SER A 57 -18.46 -8.71 -7.03
N LYS A 58 -19.79 -8.85 -6.92
CA LYS A 58 -20.54 -8.59 -5.68
C LYS A 58 -20.51 -9.77 -4.70
N LYS A 59 -19.90 -10.89 -5.09
CA LYS A 59 -19.83 -12.11 -4.26
C LYS A 59 -18.72 -11.96 -3.23
N PHE A 60 -18.96 -12.49 -2.02
CA PHE A 60 -17.90 -12.67 -1.02
C PHE A 60 -16.78 -13.54 -1.63
N LEU A 61 -15.52 -13.09 -1.49
CA LEU A 61 -14.31 -13.66 -2.12
C LEU A 61 -14.24 -13.57 -3.66
N GLY A 62 -15.22 -12.96 -4.32
CA GLY A 62 -15.21 -12.81 -5.78
C GLY A 62 -14.05 -11.94 -6.30
N ASN A 63 -13.50 -11.08 -5.45
CA ASN A 63 -12.32 -10.25 -5.73
C ASN A 63 -11.17 -10.61 -4.75
N SER A 64 -11.06 -11.89 -4.36
CA SER A 64 -10.03 -12.36 -3.42
C SER A 64 -8.71 -12.69 -4.11
N HIS A 65 -7.59 -12.37 -3.47
CA HIS A 65 -6.26 -12.78 -3.89
C HIS A 65 -6.02 -14.29 -3.70
N PHE A 66 -6.80 -14.94 -2.85
CA PHE A 66 -6.75 -16.38 -2.55
C PHE A 66 -7.73 -17.21 -3.39
N SER A 67 -8.35 -16.62 -4.41
CA SER A 67 -9.27 -17.35 -5.28
C SER A 67 -8.74 -17.39 -6.70
N PRO A 68 -8.49 -18.59 -7.27
CA PRO A 68 -8.01 -18.74 -8.65
C PRO A 68 -9.06 -18.32 -9.69
N ALA A 69 -10.33 -18.18 -9.27
CA ALA A 69 -11.44 -17.73 -10.10
C ALA A 69 -11.88 -16.29 -9.76
N SER A 70 -11.03 -15.52 -9.06
CA SER A 70 -11.35 -14.12 -8.77
C SER A 70 -11.28 -13.24 -10.00
N THR A 71 -11.86 -12.06 -9.90
CA THR A 71 -11.84 -11.02 -10.93
C THR A 71 -10.46 -10.38 -11.14
N LEU A 72 -9.49 -10.69 -10.27
CA LEU A 72 -8.15 -10.10 -10.28
C LEU A 72 -7.27 -10.71 -11.37
N PHE A 73 -7.34 -12.03 -11.53
CA PHE A 73 -6.36 -12.80 -12.28
C PHE A 73 -6.94 -13.30 -13.59
N ARG A 74 -6.04 -13.56 -14.55
CA ARG A 74 -6.43 -14.22 -15.79
C ARG A 74 -6.62 -15.72 -15.53
N PRO A 75 -7.52 -16.42 -16.25
CA PRO A 75 -7.73 -17.85 -16.06
C PRO A 75 -6.45 -18.68 -16.20
N GLU A 76 -5.50 -18.25 -17.03
CA GLU A 76 -4.22 -18.94 -17.23
C GLU A 76 -3.32 -18.86 -15.99
N GLU A 77 -3.49 -17.85 -15.13
CA GLU A 77 -2.69 -17.64 -13.92
C GLU A 77 -3.20 -18.44 -12.72
N ALA A 78 -4.40 -19.03 -12.81
CA ALA A 78 -5.07 -19.76 -11.72
C ALA A 78 -4.16 -20.75 -10.97
N HIS A 79 -3.28 -21.45 -11.71
CA HIS A 79 -2.34 -22.41 -11.14
C HIS A 79 -1.27 -21.77 -10.24
N LEU A 80 -0.89 -20.51 -10.50
CA LEU A 80 0.05 -19.75 -9.67
C LEU A 80 -0.60 -19.34 -8.34
N ILE A 81 -1.89 -19.00 -8.36
CA ILE A 81 -2.66 -18.68 -7.15
C ILE A 81 -2.74 -19.93 -6.27
N LEU A 82 -3.10 -21.08 -6.85
CA LEU A 82 -3.16 -22.35 -6.12
C LEU A 82 -1.80 -22.73 -5.51
N LEU A 83 -0.70 -22.51 -6.23
CA LEU A 83 0.65 -22.78 -5.70
C LEU A 83 1.01 -21.82 -4.55
N SER A 84 0.65 -20.54 -4.68
CA SER A 84 0.83 -19.55 -3.62
C SER A 84 0.03 -19.92 -2.36
N ASP A 85 -1.25 -20.26 -2.52
CA ASP A 85 -2.13 -20.66 -1.42
C ASP A 85 -1.63 -21.93 -0.73
N LEU A 86 -1.12 -22.90 -1.50
CA LEU A 86 -0.45 -24.08 -0.96
C LEU A 86 0.77 -23.69 -0.11
N GLY A 87 1.60 -22.77 -0.59
CA GLY A 87 2.75 -22.24 0.15
C GLY A 87 2.33 -21.60 1.48
N ILE A 88 1.28 -20.78 1.48
CA ILE A 88 0.70 -20.19 2.69
C ILE A 88 0.21 -21.29 3.64
N GLY A 89 -0.51 -22.29 3.13
CA GLY A 89 -0.98 -23.43 3.90
C GLY A 89 0.16 -24.20 4.58
N LEU A 90 1.26 -24.45 3.86
CA LEU A 90 2.45 -25.12 4.41
C LEU A 90 3.12 -24.29 5.52
N VAL A 91 3.21 -22.97 5.36
CA VAL A 91 3.74 -22.08 6.41
C VAL A 91 2.85 -22.13 7.65
N LEU A 92 1.53 -22.04 7.48
CA LEU A 92 0.58 -22.11 8.60
C LEU A 92 0.65 -23.46 9.33
N LEU A 93 0.76 -24.57 8.59
CA LEU A 93 0.96 -25.90 9.17
C LEU A 93 2.29 -26.00 9.92
N GLY A 94 3.37 -25.43 9.37
CA GLY A 94 4.67 -25.36 10.02
C GLY A 94 4.63 -24.57 11.33
N LEU A 95 3.95 -23.42 11.34
CA LEU A 95 3.76 -22.60 12.56
C LEU A 95 2.88 -23.31 13.60
N TRP A 96 1.83 -24.00 13.16
CA TRP A 96 0.99 -24.80 14.04
C TRP A 96 1.80 -25.92 14.69
N TYR A 97 2.60 -26.66 13.91
CA TYR A 97 3.46 -27.72 14.40
C TYR A 97 4.54 -27.17 15.35
N ALA A 98 5.20 -26.08 14.99
CA ALA A 98 6.16 -25.39 15.87
C ALA A 98 5.51 -24.94 17.19
N SER A 99 4.24 -24.53 17.16
CA SER A 99 3.50 -24.13 18.37
C SER A 99 3.24 -25.32 19.30
N GLN A 100 3.16 -26.55 18.78
CA GLN A 100 3.06 -27.76 19.61
C GLN A 100 4.38 -28.08 20.32
N ILE A 101 5.53 -27.73 19.72
CA ILE A 101 6.87 -28.03 20.27
C ILE A 101 7.33 -26.92 21.22
N PHE A 102 7.25 -25.67 20.79
CA PHE A 102 7.83 -24.52 21.48
C PHE A 102 6.80 -23.69 22.27
N GLY A 103 5.52 -24.05 22.16
CA GLY A 103 4.40 -23.31 22.73
C GLY A 103 3.93 -22.16 21.83
N ILE A 104 2.61 -21.94 21.83
CA ILE A 104 1.98 -20.88 21.02
C ILE A 104 2.51 -19.49 21.35
N SER A 105 2.77 -19.20 22.63
CA SER A 105 3.30 -17.89 23.06
C SER A 105 4.64 -17.58 22.41
N THR A 106 5.54 -18.57 22.35
CA THR A 106 6.86 -18.41 21.73
C THR A 106 6.73 -18.15 20.23
N VAL A 107 5.92 -18.94 19.53
CA VAL A 107 5.70 -18.78 18.09
C VAL A 107 5.00 -17.46 17.78
N SER A 108 4.04 -17.02 18.60
CA SER A 108 3.37 -15.73 18.43
C SER A 108 4.36 -14.56 18.58
N LEU A 109 5.26 -14.59 19.56
CA LEU A 109 6.28 -13.54 19.73
C LEU A 109 7.32 -13.54 18.60
N LEU A 110 7.72 -14.72 18.13
CA LEU A 110 8.76 -14.84 17.09
C LEU A 110 8.23 -14.62 15.66
N TYR A 111 6.95 -14.88 15.41
CA TYR A 111 6.38 -14.82 14.06
C TYR A 111 5.21 -13.84 13.95
N LEU A 112 4.19 -13.98 14.79
CA LEU A 112 2.97 -13.16 14.66
C LEU A 112 3.25 -11.69 14.94
N GLN A 113 4.02 -11.36 15.99
CA GLN A 113 4.38 -9.97 16.30
C GLN A 113 5.20 -9.32 15.17
N PRO A 114 6.32 -9.92 14.67
CA PRO A 114 7.04 -9.36 13.52
C PRO A 114 6.18 -9.24 12.27
N TYR A 115 5.32 -10.21 12.00
CA TYR A 115 4.37 -10.15 10.88
C TYR A 115 3.45 -8.94 11.00
N LEU A 116 2.82 -8.71 12.15
CA LEU A 116 1.97 -7.54 12.37
C LEU A 116 2.74 -6.23 12.23
N TRP A 117 4.01 -6.19 12.66
CA TRP A 117 4.88 -5.03 12.52
C TRP A 117 5.15 -4.70 11.05
N VAL A 118 5.47 -5.71 10.24
CA VAL A 118 5.65 -5.54 8.79
C VAL A 118 4.36 -5.06 8.12
N ASN A 119 3.21 -5.63 8.48
CA ASN A 119 1.92 -5.18 7.96
C ASN A 119 1.63 -3.72 8.29
N HIS A 120 1.89 -3.32 9.54
CA HIS A 120 1.77 -1.92 9.95
C HIS A 120 2.63 -1.01 9.07
N TRP A 121 3.90 -1.33 8.84
CA TRP A 121 4.74 -0.49 7.98
C TRP A 121 4.29 -0.47 6.52
N ILE A 122 3.83 -1.58 5.97
CA ILE A 122 3.30 -1.62 4.59
C ILE A 122 2.08 -0.69 4.44
N VAL A 123 1.15 -0.75 5.39
CA VAL A 123 -0.06 0.08 5.35
C VAL A 123 0.29 1.55 5.63
N ALA A 124 1.18 1.83 6.58
CA ALA A 124 1.64 3.18 6.89
C ALA A 124 2.36 3.84 5.70
N ILE A 125 3.29 3.13 5.06
CA ILE A 125 4.03 3.64 3.89
C ILE A 125 3.07 3.98 2.76
N THR A 126 2.13 3.09 2.43
CA THR A 126 1.18 3.32 1.34
C THR A 126 0.20 4.46 1.62
N TYR A 127 -0.22 4.64 2.88
CA TYR A 127 -1.02 5.79 3.29
C TYR A 127 -0.24 7.11 3.20
N LEU A 128 1.03 7.10 3.63
CA LEU A 128 1.93 8.24 3.59
C LEU A 128 2.66 8.39 2.25
N HIS A 129 2.28 7.68 1.20
CA HIS A 129 3.01 7.74 -0.06
C HIS A 129 2.52 8.94 -0.89
N HIS A 130 3.34 9.99 -0.96
CA HIS A 130 3.21 11.12 -1.89
C HIS A 130 1.81 11.72 -2.14
N THR A 131 0.96 11.70 -1.11
CA THR A 131 -0.40 12.25 -1.11
C THR A 131 -0.47 13.55 -0.31
N HIS A 132 -1.15 14.58 -0.82
CA HIS A 132 -1.41 15.83 -0.08
C HIS A 132 -2.77 16.40 -0.47
N PRO A 133 -3.48 17.11 0.44
CA PRO A 133 -4.76 17.75 0.12
C PRO A 133 -4.70 18.72 -1.06
N ASP A 134 -3.59 19.47 -1.19
CA ASP A 134 -3.40 20.45 -2.27
C ASP A 134 -3.07 19.83 -3.64
N VAL A 135 -2.82 18.51 -3.67
CA VAL A 135 -2.53 17.82 -4.93
C VAL A 135 -3.83 17.45 -5.63
N PRO A 136 -4.00 17.82 -6.92
CA PRO A 136 -5.26 17.62 -7.62
C PRO A 136 -5.60 16.13 -7.78
N LYS A 137 -6.82 15.75 -7.39
CA LYS A 137 -7.41 14.45 -7.70
C LYS A 137 -8.21 14.57 -8.99
N TYR A 138 -7.85 13.78 -9.99
CA TYR A 138 -8.54 13.77 -11.28
C TYR A 138 -9.68 12.76 -11.29
N GLU A 139 -10.80 13.15 -11.91
CA GLU A 139 -11.88 12.25 -12.30
C GLU A 139 -11.36 11.10 -13.17
N PRO A 140 -12.01 9.92 -13.18
CA PRO A 140 -11.57 8.76 -13.94
C PRO A 140 -11.29 9.06 -15.42
N GLU A 141 -12.11 9.90 -16.06
CA GLU A 141 -12.00 10.26 -17.48
C GLU A 141 -10.82 11.22 -17.75
N ALA A 142 -10.44 12.01 -16.75
CA ALA A 142 -9.36 13.00 -16.85
C ALA A 142 -8.00 12.44 -16.40
N ARG A 143 -7.98 11.31 -15.69
CA ARG A 143 -6.79 10.64 -15.16
C ARG A 143 -5.98 10.01 -16.29
N THR A 144 -4.74 10.47 -16.45
CA THR A 144 -3.74 9.82 -17.30
C THR A 144 -2.54 9.40 -16.46
N PHE A 145 -1.72 8.48 -16.97
CA PHE A 145 -0.47 8.08 -16.29
C PHE A 145 0.40 9.29 -15.96
N LEU A 146 0.61 10.18 -16.93
CA LEU A 146 1.41 11.39 -16.76
C LEU A 146 0.82 12.33 -15.70
N LYS A 147 -0.49 12.57 -15.74
CA LYS A 147 -1.16 13.41 -14.73
C LYS A 147 -1.08 12.80 -13.33
N GLY A 148 -1.22 11.48 -13.21
CA GLY A 148 -1.05 10.76 -11.95
C GLY A 148 0.37 10.87 -11.41
N ALA A 149 1.37 10.74 -12.27
CA ALA A 149 2.79 10.87 -11.89
C ALA A 149 3.18 12.30 -11.51
N LEU A 150 2.50 13.32 -12.04
CA LEU A 150 2.72 14.73 -11.69
C LEU A 150 1.88 15.20 -10.49
N ALA A 151 0.80 14.49 -10.18
CA ALA A 151 -0.04 14.73 -9.01
C ALA A 151 0.47 13.95 -7.80
N THR A 152 1.72 14.21 -7.44
CA THR A 152 2.40 13.65 -6.27
C THR A 152 3.25 14.73 -5.62
N VAL A 153 3.75 14.46 -4.41
CA VAL A 153 4.35 15.48 -3.55
C VAL A 153 5.45 14.87 -2.70
N ASP A 154 6.56 15.60 -2.63
CA ASP A 154 7.68 15.33 -1.73
C ASP A 154 7.50 16.09 -0.43
N ARG A 155 7.72 15.41 0.70
CA ARG A 155 7.60 16.00 2.03
C ARG A 155 8.72 15.51 2.95
N ASN A 156 9.38 16.44 3.62
CA ASN A 156 10.39 16.06 4.61
C ASN A 156 9.70 15.61 5.90
N LEU A 157 9.71 14.30 6.18
CA LEU A 157 9.17 13.71 7.40
C LEU A 157 10.19 13.70 8.56
N GLY A 158 11.31 14.40 8.38
CA GLY A 158 12.36 14.60 9.35
C GLY A 158 13.04 13.29 9.75
N TRP A 159 13.29 13.14 11.06
CA TRP A 159 13.92 11.94 11.61
C TRP A 159 13.11 10.67 11.35
N ALA A 160 11.77 10.76 11.44
CA ALA A 160 10.90 9.61 11.23
C ALA A 160 10.93 9.14 9.77
N GLY A 161 10.90 10.06 8.81
CA GLY A 161 11.09 9.75 7.39
C GLY A 161 12.39 9.00 7.13
N LYS A 162 13.50 9.55 7.63
CA LYS A 162 14.84 8.99 7.43
C LYS A 162 15.06 7.62 8.06
N HIS A 163 14.61 7.42 9.31
CA HIS A 163 14.97 6.23 10.09
C HIS A 163 13.89 5.15 10.11
N MET A 164 12.61 5.52 9.98
CA MET A 164 11.50 4.57 10.00
C MET A 164 11.03 4.21 8.59
N LEU A 165 11.08 5.16 7.66
CA LEU A 165 10.55 5.01 6.29
C LEU A 165 11.65 5.02 5.21
N HIS A 166 12.92 5.14 5.60
CA HIS A 166 14.06 5.21 4.67
C HIS A 166 13.88 6.27 3.55
N ASN A 167 13.24 7.40 3.88
CA ASN A 167 12.90 8.49 2.95
C ASN A 167 12.02 8.07 1.75
N ILE A 168 11.34 6.91 1.82
CA ILE A 168 10.50 6.41 0.72
C ILE A 168 9.26 7.29 0.46
N ALA A 169 8.83 8.06 1.46
CA ALA A 169 7.73 9.00 1.36
C ALA A 169 8.20 10.45 1.17
N ASP A 170 9.53 10.68 1.20
CA ASP A 170 10.11 12.01 1.28
C ASP A 170 10.52 12.54 -0.10
N TYR A 171 10.96 11.66 -1.00
CA TYR A 171 11.52 12.06 -2.30
C TYR A 171 11.07 11.14 -3.44
N HIS A 172 10.75 11.73 -4.59
CA HIS A 172 10.66 10.99 -5.85
C HIS A 172 12.06 10.81 -6.44
N TYR A 173 12.29 9.63 -7.03
CA TYR A 173 13.51 9.37 -7.77
C TYR A 173 13.40 9.88 -9.21
N VAL A 174 14.28 10.82 -9.56
CA VAL A 174 14.42 11.36 -10.91
C VAL A 174 15.83 11.08 -11.44
N VAL A 175 15.93 10.77 -12.74
CA VAL A 175 17.20 10.57 -13.44
C VAL A 175 17.34 11.58 -14.56
N PRO A 176 18.55 11.96 -14.98
CA PRO A 176 18.72 12.77 -16.17
C PRO A 176 18.25 12.02 -17.42
N ASP A 177 17.72 12.77 -18.38
CA ASP A 177 17.37 12.30 -19.72
C ASP A 177 18.58 11.74 -20.48
N ASP A 178 19.75 12.35 -20.32
CA ASP A 178 21.03 11.90 -20.83
C ASP A 178 22.15 12.15 -19.82
N GLU A 179 22.79 11.09 -19.34
CA GLU A 179 23.90 11.17 -18.39
C GLU A 179 25.15 11.85 -18.96
N ASN A 180 25.28 11.92 -20.29
CA ASN A 180 26.45 12.49 -20.96
C ASN A 180 26.33 14.00 -21.21
N ARG A 181 25.13 14.60 -21.08
CA ARG A 181 24.96 16.04 -21.17
C ARG A 181 25.58 16.75 -19.97
N LYS A 182 25.88 18.04 -20.10
CA LYS A 182 26.29 18.85 -18.95
C LYS A 182 25.14 18.98 -17.95
N PRO A 183 25.37 18.92 -16.62
CA PRO A 183 24.31 18.93 -15.60
C PRO A 183 23.27 20.04 -15.77
N GLU A 184 23.71 21.23 -16.13
CA GLU A 184 22.87 22.42 -16.33
C GLU A 184 21.90 22.31 -17.51
N ASP A 185 22.20 21.45 -18.50
CA ASP A 185 21.40 21.26 -19.70
C ASP A 185 20.53 19.99 -19.64
N ARG A 186 20.56 19.25 -18.52
CA ARG A 186 19.82 18.00 -18.35
C ARG A 186 18.37 18.28 -18.01
N SER A 187 17.46 17.53 -18.63
CA SER A 187 16.09 17.45 -18.14
C SER A 187 15.98 16.25 -17.21
N MET A 188 15.38 16.44 -16.04
CA MET A 188 15.19 15.35 -15.09
C MET A 188 13.88 14.64 -15.41
N ILE A 189 13.96 13.34 -15.67
CA ILE A 189 12.82 12.48 -15.97
C ILE A 189 12.50 11.61 -14.75
N TYR A 190 11.21 11.49 -14.46
CA TYR A 190 10.72 10.55 -13.46
C TYR A 190 11.02 9.12 -13.91
N LYS A 191 11.67 8.34 -13.05
CA LYS A 191 11.93 6.92 -13.31
C LYS A 191 11.07 6.09 -12.38
N SER A 192 9.99 5.51 -12.92
CA SER A 192 9.18 4.53 -12.21
C SER A 192 10.00 3.28 -11.89
N GLY A 193 10.18 2.96 -10.61
CA GLY A 193 10.91 1.78 -10.14
C GLY A 193 11.30 1.91 -8.66
N PRO A 194 11.75 0.83 -8.00
CA PRO A 194 12.32 0.94 -6.66
C PRO A 194 13.48 1.94 -6.71
N ALA A 195 13.58 2.80 -5.69
CA ALA A 195 14.74 3.66 -5.53
C ALA A 195 16.01 2.78 -5.63
N PRO A 196 17.06 3.22 -6.34
CA PRO A 196 18.31 2.48 -6.36
C PRO A 196 18.73 2.21 -4.91
N ALA A 197 19.28 1.03 -4.66
CA ALA A 197 19.70 0.64 -3.31
C ALA A 197 20.50 1.79 -2.69
N PRO A 198 20.22 2.18 -1.43
CA PRO A 198 20.96 3.26 -0.79
C PRO A 198 22.45 2.95 -0.93
N GLU A 199 23.23 3.94 -1.38
CA GLU A 199 24.67 3.84 -1.59
C GLU A 199 25.40 3.60 -0.24
N THR A 200 25.20 2.43 0.34
CA THR A 200 25.93 1.92 1.49
C THR A 200 27.33 1.48 1.09
N PHE A 201 27.56 1.33 -0.22
CA PHE A 201 28.88 1.30 -0.81
C PHE A 201 29.21 2.69 -1.36
N MET A 202 29.83 3.52 -0.52
CA MET A 202 30.59 4.68 -0.98
C MET A 202 31.72 4.23 -1.92
N ARG A 203 31.41 4.07 -3.19
CA ARG A 203 32.39 4.11 -4.28
C ARG A 203 31.97 5.20 -5.26
N LYS A 204 32.39 6.41 -4.91
CA LYS A 204 32.64 7.57 -5.77
C LYS A 204 31.73 7.71 -7.01
N LYS A 205 30.87 8.73 -7.01
CA LYS A 205 31.02 9.86 -7.95
C LYS A 205 30.29 11.13 -7.49
N GLY A 206 31.11 12.09 -7.04
CA GLY A 206 30.97 13.55 -7.22
C GLY A 206 29.62 14.22 -6.97
N TRP A 207 29.43 14.71 -5.75
CA TRP A 207 28.93 16.08 -5.56
C TRP A 207 30.12 16.89 -5.03
N ASP A 208 30.85 17.56 -5.93
CA ASP A 208 31.80 18.59 -5.49
C ASP A 208 30.97 19.74 -4.92
N LYS A 209 31.27 20.12 -3.68
CA LYS A 209 30.56 21.14 -2.90
C LYS A 209 31.02 22.57 -3.19
N ASP A 210 31.51 22.83 -4.40
CA ASP A 210 31.98 24.15 -4.80
C ASP A 210 31.17 24.68 -6.00
N MET A 211 29.95 25.15 -5.74
CA MET A 211 29.29 26.28 -6.42
C MET A 211 28.27 26.92 -5.48
#